data_AF-A0A6I1HI95-F1
#
_entry.id   AF-A0A6I1HI95-F1
#
_cell.length_a   1.000
_cell.length_b   1.000
_cell.length_c   1.000
_cell.angle_alpha   90.00
_cell.angle_beta   90.00
_cell.angle_gamma   90.00
#
_symmetry.space_group_name_H-M   'P 1'
#
loop_
_entity.id
_entity.type
_entity.pdbx_description
1 polymer ?
#
loop_
_entity_poly.entity_id
_entity_poly.type
_entity_poly.pdbx_seq_one_letter_code
_entity_poly.pdbx_strand_id
1 'polypeptide(L)' 'MAINAFGGGVGTGKTYGVMEHVMLPAVAAGRFIITNIEGLNEQAIYDYVAKHCYKGKIICIGHILSRCCSK' A
#
# COMPACT_ATOMS: atom_id res chain seq x y z
N MET A 1 -2.72 13.30 14.01
CA MET A 1 -2.27 12.18 13.16
C MET A 1 -0.75 12.27 13.06
N ALA A 2 -0.02 11.21 13.40
CA ALA A 2 1.43 11.21 13.23
C ALA A 2 1.78 11.18 11.73
N ILE A 3 2.74 11.98 11.31
CA ILE A 3 3.25 12.00 9.93
C ILE A 3 4.52 11.16 9.91
N ASN A 4 4.54 10.12 9.08
CA ASN A 4 5.74 9.34 8.79
C ASN A 4 6.33 9.83 7.47
N ALA A 5 7.59 10.21 7.47
CA ALA A 5 8.29 10.68 6.28
C ALA A 5 9.43 9.72 5.93
N PHE A 6 9.45 9.26 4.67
CA PHE A 6 10.51 8.45 4.11
C PHE A 6 11.31 9.30 3.11
N GLY A 7 12.48 9.78 3.54
CA GLY A 7 13.37 10.67 2.77
C GLY A 7 14.61 9.96 2.21
N GLY A 8 15.29 10.59 1.24
CA GLY A 8 16.51 10.07 0.63
C GLY A 8 16.69 10.48 -0.85
N GLY A 9 17.86 10.21 -1.43
CA GLY A 9 18.17 10.44 -2.84
C GLY A 9 17.43 9.47 -3.79
N VAL A 10 17.31 9.78 -5.08
CA VAL A 10 16.70 8.86 -6.07
C VAL A 10 17.39 7.48 -6.02
N GLY A 11 16.62 6.39 -6.14
CA GLY A 11 17.17 5.03 -6.08
C GLY A 11 17.39 4.44 -4.68
N THR A 12 17.20 5.20 -3.59
CA THR A 12 17.39 4.69 -2.21
C THR A 12 16.23 3.84 -1.67
N GLY A 13 15.32 3.37 -2.54
CA GLY A 13 14.22 2.48 -2.12
C GLY A 13 13.13 3.14 -1.26
N LYS A 14 12.96 4.47 -1.29
CA LYS A 14 11.91 5.17 -0.51
C LYS A 14 10.51 4.56 -0.71
N THR A 15 10.16 4.27 -1.96
CA THR A 15 8.88 3.63 -2.32
C THR A 15 8.72 2.27 -1.67
N TYR A 16 9.81 1.50 -1.60
CA TYR A 16 9.82 0.19 -0.95
C TYR A 16 9.61 0.31 0.56
N GLY A 17 10.30 1.24 1.24
CA GLY A 17 10.11 1.47 2.67
C GLY A 17 8.68 1.93 3.02
N VAL A 18 8.08 2.78 2.19
CA VAL A 18 6.67 3.19 2.35
C VAL A 18 5.74 2.00 2.16
N MET A 19 6.01 1.14 1.19
CA MET A 19 5.22 -0.08 0.95
C MET A 19 5.26 -1.03 2.14
N GLU A 20 6.45 -1.38 2.59
CA GLU A 20 6.68 -2.35 3.65
C GLU A 20 6.11 -1.88 4.99
N HIS A 21 6.39 -0.63 5.38
CA HIS A 21 6.06 -0.13 6.72
C HIS A 21 4.69 0.53 6.83
N VAL A 22 4.11 1.01 5.73
CA VAL A 22 2.86 1.79 5.77
C VAL A 22 1.77 1.15 4.93
N MET A 23 2.05 0.88 3.65
CA MET A 23 1.00 0.55 2.68
C MET A 23 0.44 -0.86 2.92
N LEU A 24 1.29 -1.88 2.92
CA LEU A 24 0.91 -3.29 3.15
C LEU A 24 0.14 -3.50 4.48
N PRO A 25 0.63 -3.00 5.64
CA PRO A 25 -0.13 -3.16 6.88
C PRO A 25 -1.44 -2.36 6.90
N ALA A 26 -1.51 -1.22 6.20
CA ALA A 26 -2.74 -0.45 6.09
C ALA A 26 -3.80 -1.18 5.24
N VAL A 27 -3.41 -1.78 4.12
CA VAL A 27 -4.31 -2.59 3.28
C VAL A 27 -4.80 -3.82 4.06
N ALA A 28 -3.91 -4.50 4.78
CA ALA A 28 -4.24 -5.64 5.62
C ALA A 28 -5.22 -5.29 6.75
N ALA A 29 -5.12 -4.07 7.31
CA ALA A 29 -6.04 -3.55 8.30
C ALA A 29 -7.36 -3.02 7.71
N GLY A 30 -7.54 -3.12 6.39
CA GLY A 30 -8.72 -2.63 5.68
C GLY A 30 -8.88 -1.13 5.63
N ARG A 31 -7.76 -0.40 5.69
CA ARG A 31 -7.77 1.05 5.57
C ARG A 31 -7.87 1.46 4.12
N PHE A 32 -8.62 2.53 3.88
CA PHE A 32 -8.66 3.19 2.57
C PHE A 32 -7.36 3.96 2.32
N ILE A 33 -6.74 3.77 1.16
CA ILE A 33 -5.44 4.37 0.84
C ILE A 33 -5.56 5.18 -0.46
N ILE A 34 -5.10 6.43 -0.39
CA ILE A 34 -4.94 7.28 -1.56
C ILE A 34 -3.43 7.42 -1.79
N THR A 35 -2.97 7.10 -2.99
CA THR A 35 -1.55 7.13 -3.32
C THR A 35 -1.30 7.79 -4.68
N ASN A 36 -0.19 8.51 -4.78
CA ASN A 36 0.33 9.06 -6.04
C ASN A 36 1.60 8.34 -6.50
N ILE A 37 1.88 7.16 -5.94
CA ILE A 37 3.04 6.35 -6.34
C ILE A 37 2.70 5.70 -7.69
N GLU A 38 3.49 5.99 -8.71
CA GLU A 38 3.34 5.43 -10.05
C GLU A 38 3.86 3.98 -10.13
N GLY A 39 3.30 3.18 -11.03
CA GLY A 39 3.75 1.81 -11.32
C GLY A 39 3.34 0.75 -10.29
N LEU A 40 2.38 1.05 -9.42
CA LEU A 40 1.86 0.08 -8.47
C LEU A 40 0.90 -0.91 -9.13
N ASN A 41 1.09 -2.19 -8.83
CA ASN A 41 0.16 -3.24 -9.20
C ASN A 41 -0.73 -3.57 -7.99
N GLU A 42 -1.94 -3.02 -8.01
CA GLU A 42 -2.94 -3.20 -6.94
C GLU A 42 -3.27 -4.67 -6.71
N GLN A 43 -3.44 -5.45 -7.78
CA GLN A 43 -3.72 -6.88 -7.71
C GLN A 43 -2.62 -7.64 -6.97
N ALA A 44 -1.36 -7.37 -7.32
CA ALA A 44 -0.21 -8.02 -6.68
C ALA A 44 -0.12 -7.67 -5.18
N ILE A 45 -0.50 -6.44 -4.81
CA ILE A 45 -0.56 -5.99 -3.42
C ILE A 45 -1.65 -6.75 -2.67
N TYR A 46 -2.86 -6.85 -3.23
CA TYR A 46 -3.96 -7.60 -2.62
C TYR A 46 -3.63 -9.09 -2.48
N ASP A 47 -3.06 -9.70 -3.51
CA ASP A 47 -2.61 -11.10 -3.48
C ASP A 47 -1.53 -11.33 -2.42
N TYR A 48 -0.57 -10.40 -2.31
CA TYR A 48 0.47 -10.46 -1.30
C TYR A 48 -0.13 -10.40 0.11
N VAL A 49 -1.02 -9.45 0.35
CA VAL A 49 -1.71 -9.28 1.63
C VAL A 49 -2.57 -10.50 1.94
N ALA A 50 -3.33 -11.02 0.99
CA ALA A 50 -4.17 -12.22 1.19
C ALA A 50 -3.34 -13.46 1.54
N LYS A 51 -2.14 -13.62 0.97
CA LYS A 51 -1.23 -14.74 1.26
C LYS A 51 -0.55 -14.62 2.63
N HIS A 52 -0.23 -13.40 3.07
CA HIS A 52 0.63 -13.17 4.25
C HIS A 52 -0.12 -12.66 5.48
N CYS A 53 -1.32 -12.10 5.35
CA CYS A 53 -2.10 -11.57 6.47
C CYS A 53 -3.16 -12.58 6.95
N TYR A 54 -2.70 -13.46 7.85
CA TYR A 54 -3.42 -14.22 8.88
C TYR A 54 -4.84 -14.77 8.58
N LYS A 55 -4.91 -16.11 8.46
CA LYS A 55 -6.15 -16.92 8.48
C LYS A 55 -7.00 -16.60 9.73
N GLY A 56 -8.17 -16.00 9.57
CA GLY A 56 -9.20 -15.96 10.62
C GLY A 56 -9.91 -14.63 10.90
N LYS A 57 -9.60 -13.53 10.18
CA LYS A 57 -10.39 -12.29 10.26
C LYS A 57 -11.04 -11.98 8.92
N ILE A 58 -12.24 -11.42 8.96
CA ILE A 58 -12.90 -10.82 7.78
C ILE A 58 -12.01 -9.67 7.31
N ILE A 59 -11.32 -9.88 6.20
CA ILE A 59 -10.45 -8.87 5.60
C ILE A 59 -11.34 -8.01 4.71
N CYS A 60 -11.75 -6.84 5.21
CA CYS A 60 -12.16 -5.78 4.31
C CYS A 60 -10.88 -5.35 3.61
N ILE A 61 -10.60 -5.80 2.38
CA ILE A 61 -9.40 -5.34 1.67
C ILE A 61 -9.59 -3.86 1.38
N GLY A 62 -8.70 -3.02 1.93
CA GLY A 62 -8.74 -1.59 1.71
C GLY A 62 -8.63 -1.25 0.23
N HIS A 63 -9.46 -0.33 -0.28
CA HIS A 63 -9.40 0.08 -1.67
C HIS A 63 -8.26 1.11 -1.85
N ILE A 64 -7.36 0.83 -2.77
CA ILE A 64 -6.35 1.79 -3.23
C ILE A 64 -6.99 2.63 -4.34
N LEU A 65 -7.21 3.93 -4.07
CA LEU A 65 -7.49 4.89 -5.15
C LEU A 65 -6.15 5.41 -5.67
N SER A 66 -5.67 4.81 -6.75
CA SER A 66 -4.75 5.50 -7.64
C SER A 66 -5.55 6.48 -8.50
N ARG A 67 -5.06 7.71 -8.71
CA ARG A 67 -5.66 8.60 -9.73
C ARG A 67 -5.43 7.94 -11.09
N CYS A 68 -6.32 7.04 -11.47
CA CYS A 68 -6.43 6.58 -12.84
C CYS A 68 -6.96 7.78 -13.64
N CYS A 69 -6.05 8.48 -14.30
CA CYS A 69 -6.40 9.51 -15.25
C CYS A 69 -7.05 8.79 -16.45
N SER A 70 -8.38 8.70 -16.47
CA SER A 70 -9.10 8.44 -17.71
C SER A 70 -8.82 9.59 -18.67
N LYS A 71 -7.99 9.32 -19.66
CA LYS A 71 -8.06 9.90 -21.00
C LYS A 71 -7.85 8.80 -22.01
#